data_AF-A0A7X6I3T6-F1
#
_entry.id   AF-A0A7X6I3T6-F1
#
_cell.length_a   1.000
_cell.length_b   1.000
_cell.length_c   1.000
_cell.angle_alpha   90.00
_cell.angle_beta   90.00
_cell.angle_gamma   90.00
#
_symmetry.space_group_name_H-M   'P 1'
#
loop_
_entity.id
_entity.type
_entity.pdbx_description
1 polymer ?
#
loop_
_entity_poly.entity_id
_entity_poly.type
_entity_poly.pdbx_seq_one_letter_code
_entity_poly.pdbx_strand_id
1 'polypeptide(L)' 'MEQFIELLPIITPILLIQLGLIIFCLRKVLKQTTFKFLNKPVWMMIILFVQLFGPIAYLLLERGENE' A
#
# COMPACT_ATOMS: atom_id res chain seq x y z
N MET A 1 29.35 7.04 9.96
CA MET A 1 28.45 5.88 10.15
C MET A 1 27.42 6.10 11.26
N GLU A 2 27.62 7.02 12.21
CA GLU A 2 26.69 7.20 13.35
C GLU A 2 25.32 7.80 12.99
N GLN A 3 25.24 8.65 11.96
CA GLN A 3 23.99 9.32 11.59
C GLN A 3 22.88 8.37 11.07
N PHE A 4 23.25 7.22 10.51
CA PHE A 4 22.25 6.25 10.05
C PHE A 4 21.55 5.54 11.23
N ILE A 5 22.26 5.36 12.34
CA ILE A 5 21.73 4.67 13.53
C ILE A 5 20.73 5.57 14.26
N GLU A 6 20.95 6.88 14.26
CA GLU A 6 20.00 7.88 14.81
C GLU A 6 18.68 7.95 14.04
N LEU A 7 18.69 7.65 12.73
CA LEU A 7 17.50 7.67 11.88
C LEU A 7 16.71 6.34 11.94
N LEU A 8 17.31 5.23 12.37
CA LEU A 8 16.62 3.93 12.50
C LEU A 8 15.30 4.00 13.30
N PRO A 9 15.23 4.62 14.50
CA PRO A 9 13.98 4.69 15.25
C PRO A 9 12.89 5.51 14.56
N ILE A 10 13.24 6.44 13.66
CA ILE A 10 12.28 7.25 12.90
C ILE A 10 11.80 6.52 11.62
N ILE A 11 12.67 5.72 11.00
CA ILE A 11 12.33 4.94 9.80
C ILE A 11 11.48 3.72 10.16
N THR A 12 11.74 3.11 11.32
CA THR A 12 11.00 1.94 11.82
C THR A 12 9.47 2.09 11.80
N PRO A 13 8.86 3.15 12.38
CA PRO A 13 7.41 3.32 12.35
C PRO A 13 6.86 3.52 10.94
N ILE A 14 7.58 4.26 10.08
CA ILE A 14 7.18 4.46 8.68
C ILE A 14 7.15 3.12 7.95
N LEU A 15 8.18 2.29 8.16
CA LEU A 15 8.27 0.97 7.55
C LEU A 15 7.16 0.03 8.04
N LEU A 16 6.84 0.05 9.34
CA LEU A 16 5.74 -0.74 9.91
C LEU A 16 4.39 -0.34 9.31
N ILE A 17 4.11 0.96 9.20
CA ILE A 17 2.88 1.47 8.56
C ILE A 17 2.84 1.05 7.09
N GLN A 18 3.96 1.20 6.37
CA GLN A 18 4.06 0.81 4.97
C GLN A 18 3.76 -0.68 4.77
N LEU A 19 4.39 -1.56 5.55
CA LEU A 19 4.17 -3.00 5.48
C LEU A 19 2.73 -3.36 5.84
N GLY A 20 2.17 -2.73 6.89
CA GLY A 20 0.76 -2.90 7.26
C GLY A 20 -0.21 -2.53 6.13
N LEU A 21 0.02 -1.38 5.47
CA LEU A 21 -0.78 -0.94 4.34
C LEU A 21 -0.70 -1.91 3.16
N ILE A 22 0.52 -2.34 2.80
CA ILE A 22 0.75 -3.26 1.68
C ILE A 22 0.02 -4.58 1.93
N ILE A 23 0.17 -5.18 3.12
CA ILE A 23 -0.50 -6.44 3.47
C ILE A 23 -2.02 -6.28 3.42
N PHE A 24 -2.55 -5.19 3.98
CA PHE A 24 -3.98 -4.90 3.96
C PHE A 24 -4.52 -4.77 2.53
N CYS A 25 -3.84 -3.99 1.68
CA CYS A 25 -4.25 -3.76 0.30
C CYS A 25 -4.11 -5.02 -0.55
N LEU A 26 -3.03 -5.80 -0.39
CA LEU A 26 -2.86 -7.09 -1.07
C LEU A 26 -3.98 -8.06 -0.71
N ARG A 27 -4.31 -8.20 0.57
CA ARG A 27 -5.44 -9.05 0.99
C ARG A 27 -6.75 -8.61 0.35
N LYS A 28 -7.00 -7.30 0.30
CA LYS A 28 -8.20 -6.74 -0.32
C LYS A 28 -8.21 -6.96 -1.84
N VAL A 29 -7.11 -6.66 -2.55
CA VAL A 29 -6.95 -6.88 -4.01
C VAL A 29 -7.16 -8.35 -4.37
N LEU A 30 -6.63 -9.26 -3.55
CA LEU A 30 -6.76 -10.69 -3.82
C LEU A 30 -8.21 -11.16 -3.65
N LYS A 31 -8.93 -10.63 -2.66
CA LYS A 31 -10.35 -10.94 -2.42
C LYS A 31 -11.31 -10.23 -3.39
N GLN A 32 -10.92 -9.06 -3.88
CA GLN A 32 -11.70 -8.27 -4.82
C GLN A 32 -11.66 -8.90 -6.22
N THR A 33 -12.84 -9.11 -6.78
CA THR A 33 -13.04 -9.70 -8.12
C THR A 33 -13.40 -8.64 -9.16
N THR A 34 -14.08 -7.57 -8.73
CA THR A 34 -14.50 -6.44 -9.55
C THR A 34 -13.67 -5.21 -9.22
N PHE A 35 -13.09 -4.56 -10.23
CA PHE A 35 -12.28 -3.35 -10.05
C PHE A 35 -12.91 -2.20 -10.82
N LYS A 36 -12.83 -0.98 -10.27
CA LYS A 36 -13.48 0.19 -10.85
C LYS A 36 -12.58 1.01 -11.76
N PHE A 37 -11.33 1.20 -11.37
CA PHE A 37 -10.39 2.06 -12.11
C PHE A 37 -9.38 1.27 -12.94
N LEU A 38 -8.82 0.19 -12.37
CA LEU A 38 -7.73 -0.57 -13.01
C LEU A 38 -7.87 -2.06 -12.75
N ASN A 39 -7.27 -2.90 -13.60
CA ASN A 39 -7.35 -4.35 -13.45
C ASN A 39 -6.53 -4.85 -12.25
N LYS A 40 -6.92 -6.00 -11.67
CA LYS A 40 -6.24 -6.69 -10.56
C LYS A 40 -4.69 -6.69 -10.62
N PRO A 41 -4.05 -7.13 -11.71
CA PRO A 41 -2.58 -7.17 -11.77
C PRO A 41 -1.94 -5.79 -11.78
N VAL A 42 -2.62 -4.78 -12.36
CA VAL A 42 -2.13 -3.39 -12.38
C VAL A 42 -2.14 -2.81 -10.98
N TRP A 43 -3.22 -3.02 -10.22
CA TRP A 43 -3.29 -2.60 -8.83
C TRP A 43 -2.25 -3.29 -7.95
N MET A 44 -2.02 -4.59 -8.16
CA MET A 44 -0.98 -5.32 -7.45
C MET A 44 0.42 -4.73 -7.73
N MET A 45 0.74 -4.41 -8.98
CA MET A 45 1.99 -3.73 -9.32
C MET A 45 2.08 -2.36 -8.63
N ILE A 46 1.03 -1.54 -8.69
CA ILE A 46 1.02 -0.21 -8.08
C ILE A 46 1.27 -0.29 -6.56
N ILE A 47 0.60 -1.21 -5.87
CA ILE A 47 0.77 -1.40 -4.42
C ILE A 47 2.21 -1.80 -4.06
N LEU A 48 2.87 -2.60 -4.90
CA LEU A 48 4.22 -3.12 -4.64
C LEU A 48 5.33 -2.13 -5.04
N PHE A 49 5.15 -1.40 -6.15
CA PHE A 49 6.20 -0.57 -6.74
C PHE A 49 6.13 0.91 -6.36
N VAL A 50 4.96 1.41 -5.95
CA VAL A 50 4.74 2.85 -5.67
C VAL A 50 4.72 3.15 -4.16
N GLN A 51 5.35 2.28 -3.36
CA GLN A 51 5.52 2.42 -1.90
C GLN A 51 4.24 2.78 -1.13
N LEU A 52 4.16 3.94 -0.49
CA LEU A 52 2.97 4.37 0.26
C LEU A 52 1.88 4.89 -0.67
N PHE A 53 2.23 5.56 -1.77
CA PHE A 53 1.27 6.16 -2.69
C PHE A 53 0.42 5.11 -3.39
N GLY A 54 0.99 3.95 -3.73
CA GLY A 54 0.26 2.86 -4.38
C GLY A 54 -0.93 2.32 -3.57
N PRO A 55 -0.71 1.80 -2.35
CA PRO A 55 -1.79 1.32 -1.50
C PRO A 55 -2.71 2.45 -1.01
N ILE A 56 -2.23 3.68 -0.83
CA ILE A 56 -3.13 4.83 -0.55
C ILE A 56 -4.04 5.09 -1.75
N ALA A 57 -3.52 5.15 -2.98
CA ALA A 57 -4.31 5.35 -4.19
C ALA A 57 -5.32 4.22 -4.38
N TYR A 58 -4.92 2.96 -4.13
CA TYR A 58 -5.83 1.81 -4.15
C TYR A 58 -6.98 2.00 -3.16
N LEU A 59 -6.68 2.39 -1.92
CA LEU A 59 -7.69 2.61 -0.90
C LEU A 59 -8.55 3.84 -1.13
N LEU A 60 -8.14 4.81 -1.95
CA LEU A 60 -8.97 5.98 -2.26
C LEU A 60 -9.82 5.73 -3.51
N LEU A 61 -9.22 5.20 -4.57
CA LEU A 61 -9.88 4.99 -5.86
C LEU A 61 -10.79 3.75 -5.84
N GLU A 62 -10.36 2.63 -5.25
CA GLU A 62 -11.18 1.40 -5.21
C GLU A 62 -12.15 1.35 -4.02
N ARG A 63 -12.06 2.28 -3.06
CA ARG A 63 -13.01 2.39 -1.93
C ARG A 63 -14.23 3.26 -2.26
N GLY A 64 -14.38 3.69 -3.51
CA GLY A 64 -15.25 4.80 -3.88
C GLY A 64 -16.76 4.56 -4.01
N GLU A 65 -17.30 3.35 -3.86
CA GLU A 65 -18.74 3.13 -4.07
C GLU A 65 -19.07 1.68 -3.67
N ASN A 66 -19.41 1.41 -2.42
CA ASN A 66 -20.23 0.28 -1.93
C ASN A 66 -20.31 0.33 -0.39
N GLU A 67 -20.50 1.52 0.16
CA GLU A 67 -21.25 1.74 1.41
C GLU A 67 -22.40 2.68 1.07
#